data_AF-A0A5N9EQR0-F1
#
_entry.id   AF-A0A5N9EQR0-F1
#
_cell.length_a   1.000
_cell.length_b   1.000
_cell.length_c   1.000
_cell.angle_alpha   90.00
_cell.angle_beta   90.00
_cell.angle_gamma   90.00
#
_symmetry.space_group_name_H-M   'P 1'
#
loop_
_entity.id
_entity.type
_entity.pdbx_description
1 polymer ?
#
loop_
_entity_poly.entity_id
_entity_poly.type
_entity_poly.pdbx_seq_one_letter_code
_entity_poly.pdbx_strand_id
1 'polypeptide(L)'
;MPIYEYRCSDCNNILSILVRDGKMPNLVCSNTSCESKNLKRIMSSFSHKSAWDAGLNLPSFETLSDRDDNNPDSINQWVKGMRKDMGDNFGKELEQYGKTINKQSSE
;
A
#
# COMPACT_ATOMS: atom_id res chain seq x y z
N MET A 1 -22.46 -15.89 13.71
CA MET A 1 -23.17 -14.90 14.54
C MET A 1 -22.46 -13.56 14.36
N PRO A 2 -23.01 -12.64 13.55
CA PRO A 2 -22.39 -11.33 13.36
C PRO A 2 -22.59 -10.44 14.60
N ILE A 3 -21.54 -9.71 14.96
CA ILE A 3 -21.59 -8.61 15.92
C ILE A 3 -21.60 -7.31 15.11
N TYR A 4 -22.55 -6.44 15.41
CA TYR A 4 -22.66 -5.12 14.77
C TYR A 4 -22.45 -4.02 15.80
N GLU A 5 -21.74 -2.97 15.39
CA GLU A 5 -21.53 -1.77 16.20
C GLU A 5 -22.45 -0.66 15.70
N TYR A 6 -22.98 0.11 16.64
CA TYR A 6 -23.82 1.28 16.38
C TYR A 6 -23.30 2.47 17.16
N ARG A 7 -23.38 3.65 16.56
CA ARG A 7 -23.14 4.94 17.21
C ARG A 7 -24.45 5.70 17.33
N CYS A 8 -24.74 6.22 18.53
CA CYS A 8 -25.85 7.14 18.74
C CYS A 8 -25.55 8.51 18.13
N SER A 9 -26.47 9.05 17.33
CA SER A 9 -26.29 10.38 16.71
C SER A 9 -26.35 11.53 17.72
N ASP A 10 -26.96 11.33 18.89
CA ASP A 10 -27.21 12.39 19.86
C ASP A 10 -26.12 12.47 20.94
N CYS A 11 -25.68 11.33 21.48
CA CYS A 11 -24.68 11.29 22.56
C CYS A 11 -23.35 10.63 22.15
N ASN A 12 -23.19 10.23 20.89
CA ASN A 12 -21.99 9.57 20.34
C ASN A 12 -21.55 8.26 21.02
N ASN A 13 -22.34 7.69 21.94
CA ASN A 13 -22.02 6.41 22.54
C ASN A 13 -22.05 5.27 21.50
N ILE A 14 -21.10 4.35 21.65
CA ILE A 14 -20.95 3.16 20.82
C ILE A 14 -21.53 1.96 21.58
N LEU A 15 -22.32 1.15 20.88
CA LEU A 15 -22.92 -0.07 21.40
C LEU A 15 -22.72 -1.24 20.44
N SER A 16 -22.33 -2.39 20.99
CA SER A 16 -22.05 -3.62 20.25
C SER A 16 -23.17 -4.62 20.49
N ILE A 17 -23.78 -5.10 19.42
CA ILE A 17 -24.96 -5.98 19.48
C ILE A 17 -24.70 -7.26 18.72
N LEU A 18 -24.90 -8.36 19.42
CA LEU A 18 -24.86 -9.69 18.86
C LEU A 18 -26.24 -10.03 18.28
N VAL A 19 -26.30 -10.29 16.98
CA VAL A 19 -27.55 -10.70 16.31
C VAL A 19 -27.62 -12.22 16.28
N ARG A 20 -28.62 -12.76 17.00
CA ARG A 20 -28.96 -14.18 17.01
C ARG A 20 -30.16 -14.41 16.08
N ASP A 21 -30.13 -15.49 15.30
CA ASP A 21 -31.22 -15.94 14.42
C ASP A 21 -31.65 -14.95 13.31
N GLY A 22 -30.79 -13.99 12.95
CA GLY A 22 -31.05 -13.03 11.87
C GLY A 22 -32.10 -11.96 12.18
N LYS A 23 -32.70 -11.97 13.39
CA LYS A 23 -33.66 -10.96 13.83
C LYS A 23 -32.94 -9.79 14.47
N MET A 24 -33.16 -8.60 13.94
CA MET A 24 -32.60 -7.37 14.50
C MET A 24 -33.34 -7.00 15.80
N PRO A 25 -32.66 -6.82 16.94
CA PRO A 25 -33.31 -6.38 18.16
C PRO A 25 -33.73 -4.91 18.09
N ASN A 26 -34.67 -4.50 18.95
CA ASN A 26 -35.00 -3.09 19.11
C ASN A 26 -33.79 -2.33 19.67
N LEU A 27 -33.26 -1.40 18.88
CA LEU A 27 -32.05 -0.66 19.18
C LEU A 27 -32.38 0.63 19.93
N VAL A 28 -31.87 0.75 21.15
CA VAL A 28 -31.94 1.97 21.97
C VAL A 28 -30.55 2.27 22.49
N CYS A 29 -30.21 3.56 22.59
CA CYS A 29 -28.96 3.98 23.15
C CYS A 29 -28.78 3.42 24.57
N SER A 30 -27.60 2.88 24.89
CA SER A 30 -27.26 2.35 26.21
C SER A 30 -27.14 3.42 27.30
N ASN A 31 -27.13 4.70 26.92
CA ASN A 31 -27.07 5.81 27.86
C ASN A 31 -28.46 6.14 28.41
N THR A 32 -28.64 5.97 29.73
CA THR A 32 -29.87 6.28 30.48
C THR A 32 -30.34 7.71 30.30
N SER A 33 -29.44 8.67 30.05
CA SER A 33 -29.81 10.07 29.85
C SER A 33 -30.25 10.40 28.41
N CYS A 34 -29.97 9.51 27.45
CA CYS A 34 -30.23 9.77 26.04
C CYS A 34 -31.42 8.96 25.52
N GLU A 35 -31.44 7.64 25.77
CA GLU A 35 -32.48 6.69 25.34
C GLU A 35 -32.93 6.84 23.87
N SER A 36 -32.10 7.45 23.03
CA SER A 36 -32.43 7.72 21.65
C SER A 36 -32.45 6.45 20.82
N LYS A 37 -33.36 6.41 19.85
CA LYS A 37 -33.44 5.37 18.81
C LYS A 37 -32.65 5.74 17.55
N ASN A 38 -32.03 6.93 17.53
CA ASN A 38 -31.28 7.43 16.38
C ASN A 38 -29.86 6.85 16.34
N LEU A 39 -29.77 5.59 15.92
CA LEU A 39 -28.55 4.80 15.90
C LEU A 39 -28.08 4.54 14.47
N LYS A 40 -26.81 4.82 14.19
CA LYS A 40 -26.17 4.52 12.91
C LYS A 40 -25.21 3.36 13.05
N ARG A 41 -25.31 2.37 12.18
CA ARG A 41 -24.35 1.26 12.13
C ARG A 41 -22.99 1.80 11.71
N ILE A 42 -21.95 1.45 12.47
CA ILE A 42 -20.56 1.78 12.16
C ILE A 42 -19.76 0.51 11.90
N MET A 43 -18.65 0.65 11.19
CA MET A 43 -17.66 -0.41 11.06
C MET A 43 -16.63 -0.23 12.16
N SER A 44 -16.21 -1.35 12.75
CA SER A 44 -15.18 -1.36 13.77
C SER A 44 -13.87 -0.79 13.20
N SER A 45 -13.15 -0.02 14.00
CA SER A 45 -11.81 0.43 13.63
C SER A 45 -10.85 -0.77 13.66
N PHE A 46 -10.46 -1.25 12.48
CA PHE A 46 -9.43 -2.26 12.35
C PHE A 46 -8.10 -1.61 11.98
N SER A 47 -7.01 -2.14 12.54
CA SER A 47 -5.66 -1.84 12.08
C SER A 47 -5.16 -3.04 11.29
N HIS A 48 -4.72 -2.79 10.06
CA HIS A 48 -4.06 -3.79 9.23
C HIS A 48 -2.55 -3.61 9.37
N LYS A 49 -1.82 -4.71 9.60
CA LYS A 49 -0.36 -4.71 9.51
C LYS A 49 0.03 -4.74 8.04
N SER A 50 0.78 -3.74 7.59
CA SER A 50 1.38 -3.73 6.26
C SER A 50 2.13 -5.03 6.01
N ALA A 51 1.97 -5.59 4.81
CA ALA A 51 2.72 -6.78 4.41
C ALA A 51 4.24 -6.49 4.42
N TRP A 52 5.06 -7.55 4.52
CA TRP A 52 6.52 -7.43 4.60
C TRP A 52 7.13 -6.76 3.37
N ASP A 53 6.44 -6.84 2.23
CA ASP A 53 6.79 -6.29 0.94
C ASP A 53 6.15 -4.92 0.65
N ALA A 54 5.31 -4.40 1.56
CA ALA A 54 4.68 -3.09 1.43
C ALA A 54 5.73 -1.99 1.54
N GLY A 55 6.31 -1.60 0.40
CA GLY A 55 7.42 -0.64 0.30
C GLY A 55 8.64 -1.19 -0.43
N LEU A 56 8.66 -2.48 -0.79
CA LEU A 56 9.63 -3.01 -1.74
C LEU A 56 9.24 -2.52 -3.13
N ASN A 57 10.01 -1.56 -3.66
CA ASN A 57 9.96 -1.20 -5.06
C ASN A 57 10.65 -2.31 -5.87
N LEU A 58 10.00 -3.46 -6.00
CA LEU A 58 10.42 -4.49 -6.94
C LEU A 58 10.28 -3.88 -8.34
N PRO A 59 11.39 -3.73 -9.09
CA PRO A 59 11.30 -3.16 -10.42
C PRO A 59 10.38 -4.04 -11.24
N SER A 60 9.34 -3.43 -11.80
CA SER A 60 8.49 -4.08 -12.78
C SER A 60 9.37 -4.58 -13.93
N PHE A 61 9.03 -5.71 -14.53
CA PHE A 61 9.76 -6.24 -15.68
C PHE A 61 9.88 -5.19 -16.82
N GLU A 62 8.89 -4.30 -16.93
CA GLU A 62 8.87 -3.19 -17.88
C GLU A 62 9.98 -2.15 -17.62
N THR A 63 10.27 -1.80 -16.36
CA THR A 63 11.40 -0.90 -16.00
C THR A 63 12.78 -1.51 -16.27
N LEU A 64 12.89 -2.83 -16.38
CA LEU A 64 14.13 -3.52 -16.76
C LEU A 64 14.27 -3.70 -18.27
N SER A 65 13.18 -3.59 -19.03
CA SER A 65 13.09 -4.01 -20.44
C SER A 65 13.21 -2.88 -21.46
N ASP A 66 13.24 -1.59 -21.05
CA ASP A 66 13.42 -0.45 -21.98
C ASP A 66 14.91 -0.14 -22.27
N ARG A 67 15.72 -1.21 -22.34
CA ARG A 67 17.15 -1.13 -22.64
C ARG A 67 17.35 -1.37 -24.13
N ASP A 68 17.67 -0.31 -24.87
CA ASP A 68 18.11 -0.38 -26.25
C ASP A 68 19.65 -0.45 -26.29
N ASP A 69 20.19 -1.63 -26.60
CA ASP A 69 21.64 -1.89 -26.68
C ASP A 69 22.35 -1.09 -27.78
N ASN A 70 21.59 -0.50 -28.72
CA ASN A 70 22.16 0.28 -29.82
C ASN A 70 22.22 1.79 -29.52
N ASN A 71 21.66 2.24 -28.40
CA ASN A 71 21.64 3.65 -28.01
C ASN A 71 22.43 3.89 -26.72
N PRO A 72 23.56 4.62 -26.78
CA PRO A 72 24.39 4.87 -25.59
C PRO A 72 23.65 5.64 -24.49
N ASP A 73 22.66 6.48 -24.83
CA ASP A 73 21.85 7.21 -23.86
C ASP A 73 20.89 6.28 -23.09
N SER A 74 20.33 5.26 -23.76
CA SER A 74 19.45 4.27 -23.12
C SER A 74 20.24 3.43 -22.10
N ILE A 75 21.45 3.01 -22.46
CA ILE A 75 22.36 2.28 -21.56
C ILE A 75 22.69 3.12 -20.32
N ASN A 76 22.96 4.42 -20.50
CA ASN A 76 23.26 5.33 -19.38
C ASN A 76 22.06 5.52 -18.44
N GLN A 77 20.84 5.61 -18.98
CA GLN A 77 19.62 5.71 -18.17
C GLN A 77 19.34 4.43 -17.38
N TRP A 78 19.54 3.27 -18.00
CA TRP A 78 19.42 1.96 -17.35
C TRP A 78 20.43 1.79 -16.21
N VAL A 79 21.71 2.15 -16.43
CA VAL A 79 22.75 2.10 -15.37
C VAL A 79 22.40 3.04 -14.20
N LYS A 80 21.87 4.24 -14.47
CA LYS A 80 21.43 5.19 -13.43
C LYS A 80 20.25 4.66 -12.61
N GLY A 81 19.26 4.04 -13.27
CA GLY A 81 18.13 3.39 -12.59
C GLY A 81 18.58 2.23 -11.72
N MET A 82 19.39 1.32 -12.28
CA MET A 82 19.88 0.14 -11.57
C MET A 82 20.76 0.49 -10.35
N ARG A 83 21.54 1.58 -10.43
CA ARG A 83 22.31 2.10 -9.27
C ARG A 83 21.41 2.57 -8.13
N LYS A 84 20.30 3.24 -8.45
CA LYS A 84 19.36 3.77 -7.46
C LYS A 84 18.70 2.64 -6.66
N ASP A 85 18.48 1.50 -7.30
CA ASP A 85 17.74 0.37 -6.72
C ASP A 85 18.64 -0.70 -6.09
N MET A 86 19.82 -0.99 -6.66
CA MET A 86 20.74 -2.04 -6.16
C MET A 86 21.87 -1.52 -5.26
N GLY A 87 22.03 -0.20 -5.13
CA GLY A 87 23.03 0.41 -4.26
C GLY A 87 24.44 0.53 -4.86
N ASP A 88 25.32 1.24 -4.16
CA ASP A 88 26.58 1.77 -4.70
C ASP A 88 27.65 0.73 -5.08
N ASN A 89 27.57 -0.50 -4.54
CA ASN A 89 28.55 -1.55 -4.87
C ASN A 89 28.39 -2.07 -6.30
N PHE A 90 27.15 -2.26 -6.77
CA PHE A 90 26.86 -2.70 -8.14
C PHE A 90 27.08 -1.58 -9.17
N GLY A 91 26.87 -0.32 -8.76
CA GLY A 91 27.00 0.84 -9.65
C GLY A 91 28.41 1.06 -10.23
N LYS A 92 29.47 0.64 -9.52
CA LYS A 92 30.87 0.84 -9.96
C LYS A 92 31.29 -0.08 -11.10
N GLU A 93 30.83 -1.33 -11.10
CA GLU A 93 31.12 -2.28 -12.20
C GLU A 93 30.34 -1.91 -13.46
N LEU A 94 29.08 -1.46 -13.31
CA LEU A 94 28.24 -1.03 -14.42
C LEU A 94 28.75 0.25 -15.09
N GLU A 95 29.36 1.17 -14.33
CA GLU A 95 29.98 2.38 -14.88
C GLU A 95 31.18 2.05 -15.78
N GLN A 96 31.96 1.03 -15.40
CA GLN A 96 33.08 0.55 -16.23
C GLN A 96 32.55 -0.07 -17.54
N TYR A 97 31.46 -0.85 -17.46
CA TYR A 97 30.81 -1.43 -18.62
C TYR A 97 30.22 -0.38 -19.59
N GLY A 98 29.59 0.68 -19.06
CA GLY A 98 29.09 1.79 -19.89
C GLY A 98 30.21 2.55 -20.62
N LYS A 99 31.39 2.70 -19.99
CA LYS A 99 32.55 3.34 -20.62
C LYS A 99 33.14 2.51 -21.76
N THR A 100 33.12 1.19 -21.68
CA THR A 100 33.62 0.32 -22.76
C THR A 100 32.73 0.36 -24.01
N ILE A 101 31.40 0.48 -23.84
CA ILE A 101 30.45 0.58 -24.96
C ILE A 101 30.66 1.89 -25.74
N ASN A 102 30.76 3.03 -25.03
CA ASN A 102 31.01 4.33 -25.68
C ASN A 102 32.32 4.36 -26.48
N LYS A 103 33.35 3.65 -26.02
CA LYS A 103 34.64 3.57 -26.70
C LYS A 103 34.54 2.79 -28.02
N GLN A 104 33.69 1.76 -28.11
CA GLN A 104 33.50 0.98 -29.35
C GLN A 104 32.69 1.70 -30.42
N SER A 105 31.92 2.75 -30.08
CA SER A 105 31.20 3.59 -31.05
C SER A 105 32.02 4.78 -31.56
N SER A 106 33.26 4.94 -31.10
CA SER A 106 34.17 6.03 -31.50
C SER A 106 35.45 5.54 -32.21
N GLU A 107 35.49 4.26 -32.60
CA GLU A 107 36.36 3.66 -33.62
C GLU A 107 35.49 3.20 -34.80
#